data_AF-A0A5C0ZGI0-F1
#
_entry.id   AF-A0A5C0ZGI0-F1
#
_cell.length_a   1.000
_cell.length_b   1.000
_cell.length_c   1.000
_cell.angle_alpha   90.00
_cell.angle_beta   90.00
_cell.angle_gamma   90.00
#
_symmetry.space_group_name_H-M   'P 1'
#
loop_
_entity.id
_entity.type
_entity.pdbx_description
1 polymer ?
#
loop_
_entity_poly.entity_id
_entity_poly.type
_entity_poly.pdbx_seq_one_letter_code
_entity_poly.pdbx_strand_id
1 'polypeptide(L)' 'MATPHILIADDHSIVRLGISLIIQKQYPKAIIRQTDNYQGVLDMVAKEDFH' A
#
# COMPACT_ATOMS: atom_id res chain seq x y z
N MET A 1 -13.98 5.33 13.16
CA MET A 1 -13.63 5.22 11.73
C MET A 1 -12.54 4.17 11.62
N ALA A 2 -12.71 3.18 10.73
CA ALA A 2 -11.70 2.15 10.52
C ALA A 2 -10.44 2.78 9.90
N THR A 3 -9.26 2.31 10.32
CA THR A 3 -7.99 2.73 9.73
C THR A 3 -7.80 1.98 8.42
N PRO A 4 -7.68 2.65 7.26
CA PRO A 4 -7.52 1.97 5.98
C PRO A 4 -6.21 1.17 5.92
N HIS A 5 -6.28 -0.05 5.41
CA HIS A 5 -5.12 -0.89 5.14
C HIS A 5 -4.93 -0.99 3.64
N ILE A 6 -3.86 -0.36 3.13
CA ILE A 6 -3.68 -0.15 1.69
C ILE A 6 -2.39 -0.83 1.21
N LEU A 7 -2.52 -1.65 0.17
CA LEU A 7 -1.40 -2.22 -0.56
C LEU A 7 -1.16 -1.44 -1.86
N ILE A 8 0.06 -0.95 -2.07
CA ILE A 8 0.50 -0.31 -3.32
C ILE A 8 1.44 -1.29 -4.04
N ALA A 9 1.10 -1.63 -5.28
CA ALA A 9 1.88 -2.53 -6.12
C ALA A 9 2.23 -1.83 -7.44
N ASP A 10 3.50 -1.48 -7.63
CA ASP A 10 4.00 -0.81 -8.83
C ASP A 10 5.52 -1.05 -8.93
N ASP A 11 6.05 -1.36 -10.10
CA ASP A 11 7.48 -1.65 -10.31
C ASP A 11 8.37 -0.39 -10.22
N HIS A 12 7.78 0.81 -10.34
CA HIS A 12 8.50 2.08 -10.27
C HIS A 12 8.46 2.68 -8.85
N SER A 13 9.62 2.77 -8.21
CA SER A 13 9.75 3.28 -6.84
C SER A 13 9.24 4.72 -6.64
N ILE A 14 9.43 5.60 -7.63
CA ILE A 14 8.95 6.99 -7.61
C ILE A 14 7.42 7.03 -7.56
N VAL A 15 6.76 6.14 -8.30
CA VAL A 15 5.29 6.06 -8.34
C VAL A 15 4.75 5.61 -6.98
N ARG A 16 5.31 4.55 -6.38
CA ARG A 16 4.90 4.08 -5.06
C ARG A 16 5.05 5.14 -3.97
N LEU A 17 6.15 5.90 -4.01
CA LEU A 17 6.38 7.01 -3.08
C LEU A 17 5.34 8.11 -3.26
N GLY A 18 5.09 8.55 -4.50
CA GLY A 18 4.12 9.60 -4.80
C GLY A 18 2.70 9.23 -4.33
N ILE A 19 2.26 7.99 -4.63
CA ILE A 19 0.97 7.48 -4.19
C ILE A 19 0.89 7.45 -2.65
N SER A 20 1.95 7.01 -1.98
CA SER A 20 1.98 6.96 -0.51
C SER A 20 1.81 8.34 0.13
N LEU A 21 2.47 9.37 -0.41
CA LEU A 21 2.35 10.75 0.08
C LEU A 21 0.93 11.29 -0.10
N ILE A 22 0.29 11.01 -1.24
CA ILE A 22 -1.09 11.43 -1.50
C ILE A 22 -2.06 10.76 -0.52
N ILE A 23 -1.92 9.45 -0.34
CA ILE A 23 -2.76 8.68 0.60
C ILE A 23 -2.56 9.17 2.03
N GLN A 24 -1.32 9.34 2.50
CA GLN A 24 -1.04 9.80 3.86
C GLN A 24 -1.57 11.21 4.13
N LYS A 25 -1.58 12.09 3.13
CA LYS A 25 -2.16 13.42 3.26
C LYS A 25 -3.68 13.36 3.53
N GLN A 26 -4.38 12.43 2.87
CA GLN A 26 -5.83 12.27 3.01
C GLN A 26 -6.22 11.41 4.22
N TYR A 27 -5.42 10.37 4.50
CA TYR A 27 -5.64 9.39 5.56
C TYR A 27 -4.35 9.25 6.40
N PRO A 28 -4.09 10.18 7.34
CA PRO A 28 -2.84 10.22 8.10
C PRO A 28 -2.55 8.98 8.95
N LYS A 29 -3.57 8.16 9.20
CA LYS A 29 -3.46 6.93 9.98
C LYS A 29 -3.39 5.66 9.13
N ALA A 30 -3.55 5.76 7.81
CA ALA A 30 -3.58 4.58 6.93
C ALA A 30 -2.31 3.74 7.09
N ILE A 31 -2.47 2.42 7.13
CA ILE A 31 -1.36 1.48 7.11
C ILE A 31 -1.07 1.16 5.66
N ILE A 32 0.10 1.58 5.17
CA ILE A 32 0.50 1.38 3.78
C ILE A 32 1.55 0.28 3.71
N ARG A 33 1.30 -0.71 2.85
CA ARG A 33 2.26 -1.72 2.39
C ARG A 33 2.62 -1.46 0.94
N GLN A 34 3.84 -1.78 0.56
CA GLN A 34 4.34 -1.57 -0.80
C GLN A 34 5.05 -2.82 -1.30
N THR A 35 4.84 -3.13 -2.57
CA THR A 35 5.61 -4.15 -3.28
C THR A 35 5.86 -3.70 -4.72
N ASP A 36 6.91 -4.23 -5.34
CA ASP A 36 7.33 -3.90 -6.70
C ASP A 36 7.12 -5.03 -7.70
N ASN A 37 6.52 -6.14 -7.26
CA ASN A 37 6.34 -7.30 -8.08
C ASN A 37 5.09 -8.10 -7.71
N TYR A 38 4.67 -8.95 -8.65
CA TYR A 38 3.47 -9.76 -8.51
C TYR A 38 3.53 -10.74 -7.34
N GLN A 39 4.69 -11.38 -7.11
CA GLN A 39 4.84 -12.34 -6.03
C GLN A 39 4.64 -11.68 -4.66
N GLY A 40 5.17 -10.48 -4.47
CA GLY A 40 5.00 -9.73 -3.23
C GLY A 40 3.55 -9.31 -2.99
N VAL A 41 2.74 -9.10 -4.03
CA VAL A 41 1.28 -8.91 -3.88
C VAL A 41 0.63 -10.15 -3.29
N LEU A 42 0.91 -11.32 -3.88
CA LEU A 42 0.35 -12.59 -3.41
C LEU A 42 0.75 -12.88 -1.96
N ASP A 43 2.03 -12.68 -1.64
CA ASP A 43 2.55 -12.90 -0.29
C ASP A 43 1.90 -11.98 0.75
N MET A 44 1.59 -10.74 0.38
CA MET A 44 0.97 -9.77 1.28
C MET A 44 -0.52 -10.03 1.44
N VAL A 45 -1.25 -10.26 0.34
CA VAL A 45 -2.69 -10.56 0.39
C VAL A 45 -2.97 -11.88 1.11
N ALA A 46 -2.04 -12.84 1.07
CA ALA A 46 -2.17 -14.08 1.82
C ALA A 46 -1.92 -13.94 3.33
N LYS A 47 -1.21 -12.89 3.77
CA LYS A 47 -0.80 -12.68 5.18
C LYS A 47 -1.60 -11.60 5.90
N GLU A 48 -2.07 -10.61 5.15
CA GLU A 48 -2.71 -9.41 5.66
C GLU A 48 -4.04 -9.17 4.95
N ASP A 49 -4.94 -8.53 5.69
CA ASP A 49 -6.29 -8.19 5.29
C ASP A 49 -6.30 -6.69 4.92
N PHE A 50 -6.61 -6.37 3.66
CA PHE A 50 -6.60 -5.00 3.11
C PHE A 50 -8.04 -4.53 2.83
N HIS A 51 -8.46 -3.41 3.44
CA HIS A 51 -9.81 -2.82 3.35
C HIS A 51 -9.83 -1.31 3.60
#